data_AF-A0AAU5JVN3-F1
#
_entry.id   AF-A0AAU5JVN3-F1
#
_cell.length_a   1.000
_cell.length_b   1.000
_cell.length_c   1.000
_cell.angle_alpha   90.00
_cell.angle_beta   90.00
_cell.angle_gamma   90.00
#
_symmetry.space_group_name_H-M   'P 1'
#
loop_
_entity.id
_entity.type
_entity.pdbx_description
1 polymer ?
#
loop_
_entity_poly.entity_id
_entity_poly.type
_entity_poly.pdbx_seq_one_letter_code
_entity_poly.pdbx_strand_id
1 'polypeptide(L)' 'MTAPTPLPAAATAIIRAVLEDEGVADLLYRPERTAQRVARKLRAAGWELRVIPPAITPETDT' A
#
# COMPACT_ATOMS: atom_id res chain seq x y z
N MET A 1 -1.16 1.68 22.70
CA MET A 1 -0.85 1.59 21.26
C MET A 1 -2.00 0.84 20.60
N THR A 2 -2.77 1.49 19.73
CA THR A 2 -3.89 0.85 19.03
C THR A 2 -3.33 0.02 17.88
N ALA A 3 -3.69 -1.27 17.81
CA ALA A 3 -3.25 -2.13 16.73
C ALA A 3 -3.75 -1.59 15.38
N PRO A 4 -2.95 -1.66 14.30
CA PRO A 4 -3.40 -1.24 12.98
C PRO A 4 -4.64 -2.05 12.59
N THR A 5 -5.68 -1.36 12.14
CA THR A 5 -6.89 -2.02 11.64
C THR A 5 -6.48 -2.97 10.51
N PRO A 6 -6.84 -4.26 10.58
CA PRO A 6 -6.44 -5.23 9.57
C PRO A 6 -6.97 -4.80 8.20
N LEU A 7 -6.12 -4.87 7.19
CA LEU A 7 -6.53 -4.65 5.80
C LEU A 7 -7.60 -5.68 5.41
N PRO A 8 -8.67 -5.26 4.70
CA PRO A 8 -9.66 -6.19 4.19
C PRO A 8 -9.02 -7.29 3.34
N ALA A 9 -9.44 -8.54 3.53
CA ALA A 9 -8.84 -9.70 2.85
C ALA A 9 -8.83 -9.57 1.31
N ALA A 10 -9.86 -8.96 0.74
CA ALA A 10 -9.96 -8.70 -0.70
C ALA A 10 -8.88 -7.71 -1.20
N ALA A 11 -8.58 -6.65 -0.44
CA ALA A 11 -7.51 -5.72 -0.80
C ALA A 11 -6.14 -6.40 -0.71
N THR A 12 -5.92 -7.21 0.32
CA THR A 12 -4.69 -8.02 0.48
C THR A 12 -4.47 -8.97 -0.70
N ALA A 13 -5.54 -9.64 -1.17
CA ALA A 13 -5.46 -10.53 -2.32
C ALA A 13 -5.05 -9.79 -3.61
N ILE A 14 -5.58 -8.59 -3.84
CA ILE A 14 -5.22 -7.76 -4.99
C ILE A 14 -3.75 -7.33 -4.92
N ILE A 15 -3.29 -6.89 -3.76
CA ILE A 15 -1.89 -6.47 -3.56
C ILE A 15 -0.96 -7.66 -3.82
N ARG A 16 -1.25 -8.83 -3.22
CA ARG A 16 -0.45 -10.05 -3.41
C ARG A 16 -0.39 -10.44 -4.89
N ALA A 17 -1.51 -10.46 -5.59
CA ALA A 17 -1.55 -10.80 -7.01
C ALA A 17 -0.69 -9.87 -7.88
N VAL A 18 -0.64 -8.57 -7.57
CA VAL A 18 0.21 -7.62 -8.31
C VAL A 18 1.69 -7.84 -8.03
N LEU A 19 2.05 -8.14 -6.77
CA LEU A 19 3.44 -8.39 -6.39
C LEU A 19 3.96 -9.72 -6.96
N GLU A 20 3.10 -10.73 -7.05
CA GLU A 20 3.42 -12.01 -7.69
C GLU A 20 3.61 -11.86 -9.21
N ASP A 21 2.88 -10.94 -9.86
CA ASP A 21 2.96 -10.67 -11.31
C ASP A 21 4.19 -9.84 -11.71
N GLU A 22 4.56 -8.80 -10.96
CA GLU A 22 5.77 -7.99 -11.27
C GLU A 22 7.08 -8.66 -10.82
N GLY A 23 7.00 -9.63 -9.90
CA GLY A 23 8.18 -10.25 -9.31
C GLY A 23 8.94 -9.31 -8.38
N VAL A 24 9.84 -9.89 -7.58
CA VAL A 24 10.55 -9.16 -6.51
C VAL A 24 11.50 -8.09 -7.06
N ALA A 25 12.03 -8.28 -8.27
CA ALA A 25 12.99 -7.35 -8.88
C ALA A 25 12.35 -5.99 -9.21
N ASP A 26 11.15 -5.97 -9.80
CA ASP A 26 10.46 -4.70 -10.12
C ASP A 26 10.05 -3.95 -8.84
N LEU A 27 9.67 -4.68 -7.78
CA LEU A 27 9.43 -4.08 -6.47
C LEU A 27 10.70 -3.40 -5.90
N LEU A 28 11.86 -4.02 -6.06
CA LEU A 28 13.13 -3.50 -5.54
C LEU A 28 13.66 -2.33 -6.36
N TYR A 29 13.61 -2.41 -7.69
CA TYR A 29 14.24 -1.43 -8.57
C TYR A 29 13.28 -0.34 -9.07
N ARG A 30 11.97 -0.57 -9.00
CA ARG A 30 10.93 0.34 -9.51
C ARG A 30 9.70 0.40 -8.57
N PRO A 31 9.88 0.64 -7.27
CA PRO A 31 8.80 0.56 -6.28
C PRO A 31 7.61 1.49 -6.59
N GLU A 32 7.88 2.68 -7.15
CA GLU A 32 6.84 3.62 -7.56
C GLU A 32 5.91 3.05 -8.63
N ARG A 33 6.47 2.31 -9.61
CA ARG A 33 5.70 1.69 -10.69
C ARG A 33 4.81 0.60 -10.13
N THR A 34 5.35 -0.26 -9.27
CA THR A 34 4.58 -1.32 -8.61
C THR A 34 3.47 -0.72 -7.74
N ALA A 35 3.76 0.34 -6.98
CA ALA A 35 2.76 1.04 -6.16
C ALA A 35 1.64 1.66 -7.00
N GLN A 36 1.96 2.30 -8.13
CA GLN A 36 0.96 2.82 -9.06
C GLN A 36 0.09 1.70 -9.66
N ARG A 37 0.68 0.54 -9.94
CA ARG A 37 -0.03 -0.61 -10.52
C ARG A 37 -1.00 -1.23 -9.52
N VAL A 38 -0.56 -1.42 -8.27
CA VAL A 38 -1.41 -1.79 -7.13
C VAL A 38 -2.56 -0.79 -7.00
N ALA A 39 -2.26 0.51 -7.03
CA ALA A 39 -3.27 1.55 -6.87
C ALA A 39 -4.35 1.51 -7.98
N ARG A 40 -3.94 1.30 -9.24
CA ARG A 40 -4.87 1.14 -10.36
C ARG A 40 -5.75 -0.10 -10.21
N LYS A 41 -5.18 -1.24 -9.78
CA LYS A 41 -5.92 -2.50 -9.60
C LYS A 41 -6.93 -2.41 -8.46
N LEU A 42 -6.55 -1.80 -7.35
CA LEU A 42 -7.46 -1.52 -6.24
C LEU A 42 -8.61 -0.61 -6.69
N ARG A 43 -8.31 0.47 -7.40
CA ARG A 43 -9.34 1.37 -7.95
C ARG A 43 -10.29 0.66 -8.93
N ALA A 44 -9.77 -0.19 -9.81
CA ALA A 44 -10.58 -0.99 -10.73
C ALA A 44 -11.50 -1.98 -10.01
N ALA A 45 -11.10 -2.43 -8.82
CA ALA A 45 -11.92 -3.26 -7.93
C ALA A 45 -12.86 -2.45 -7.02
N GLY A 46 -13.00 -1.13 -7.25
CA GLY A 46 -13.90 -0.25 -6.51
C GLY A 46 -13.34 0.32 -5.21
N TRP A 47 -12.05 0.14 -4.93
CA TRP A 47 -11.42 0.69 -3.73
C TRP A 47 -10.97 2.13 -3.94
N GLU A 48 -11.37 3.02 -3.03
CA GLU A 48 -10.87 4.38 -3.00
C GLU A 48 -9.63 4.47 -2.09
N LEU A 49 -8.51 4.89 -2.66
CA LEU A 49 -7.25 5.07 -1.93
C LEU A 49 -7.17 6.49 -1.40
N ARG A 50 -7.15 6.63 -0.08
CA ARG A 50 -6.91 7.91 0.60
C ARG A 50 -5.46 7.98 1.01
N VAL A 51 -4.81 9.10 0.69
CA VAL A 51 -3.47 9.39 1.23
C VAL A 51 -3.66 9.81 2.68
N ILE A 52 -3.12 9.01 3.60
CA ILE A 52 -3.02 9.38 5.01
C ILE A 52 -1.68 10.12 5.14
N PRO A 53 -1.67 11.43 5.40
CA PRO A 53 -0.42 12.14 5.67
C PRO A 53 0.27 11.46 6.85
N PRO A 54 1.61 11.32 6.84
CA PRO A 54 2.32 10.87 8.03
C PRO A 54 1.93 11.80 9.18
N ALA A 55 1.47 11.22 10.29
CA ALA A 55 1.28 12.00 11.50
C ALA A 55 2.67 12.54 11.89
N ILE A 56 2.84 13.85 11.84
CA ILE A 56 4.01 14.49 12.41
C ILE A 56 3.88 14.23 13.92
N THR A 57 4.60 13.24 14.43
CA THR A 57 4.82 13.14 15.87
C THR A 57 5.76 14.29 16.22
N PRO A 58 5.34 15.33 16.95
CA PRO A 58 6.30 16.31 17.43
C PRO A 58 7.32 15.55 18.29
N GLU A 59 8.60 15.68 17.95
CA GLU A 59 9.66 15.27 18.86
C GLU A 59 9.54 16.16 20.10
N THR A 60 9.10 15.57 21.21
CA THR A 60 9.17 16.22 22.51
C THR A 60 10.64 16.27 22.90
N ASP A 61 11.33 17.34 22.50
CA ASP A 61 12.61 17.72 23.07
C ASP A 61 12.40 17.88 24.59
N THR A 62 12.98 16.97 25.37
CA THR A 62 13.05 17.03 26.83
C THR A 62 14.52 17.15 27.23
#